data_AF-A0A7S3K4R5-F1
#
_entry.id   AF-A0A7S3K4R5-F1
#
_cell.length_a   1.000
_cell.length_b   1.000
_cell.length_c   1.000
_cell.angle_alpha   90.00
_cell.angle_beta   90.00
_cell.angle_gamma   90.00
#
_symmetry.space_group_name_H-M   'P 1'
#
loop_
_entity.id
_entity.type
_entity.pdbx_description
1 polymer ?
#
loop_
_entity_poly.entity_id
_entity_poly.type
_entity_poly.pdbx_seq_one_letter_code
_entity_poly.pdbx_strand_id
1 'polypeptide(L)'
;MSLYKILNGKIFFLLQVNRHVLYSYQACPAESNQARVINMLDLRKTKEIKLVDEGASGLFCIVPVSTDGNHPGYLMRADTQAQAQEWVHGLNRVREQEISKTPLETDRPVTQTANSCCSCCFPKRQRRGPAEREPLVK
;
A
#
# COMPACT_ATOMS: atom_id res chain seq x y z
N MET A 1 5.87 7.84 20.11
CA MET A 1 6.25 9.03 19.31
C MET A 1 5.04 9.50 18.55
N SER A 2 4.71 10.78 18.66
CA SER A 2 3.63 11.40 17.89
C SER A 2 4.25 12.13 16.69
N LEU A 3 3.62 12.03 15.53
CA LEU A 3 4.07 12.73 14.33
C LEU A 3 2.90 13.44 13.71
N TYR A 4 3.14 14.56 13.04
CA TYR A 4 2.07 15.41 12.50
C TYR A 4 2.30 15.66 11.01
N LYS A 5 1.23 15.64 10.19
CA LYS A 5 1.29 15.95 8.76
C LYS A 5 0.86 17.39 8.49
N ILE A 6 1.72 18.18 7.85
CA ILE A 6 1.42 19.56 7.49
C ILE A 6 0.65 19.64 6.16
N LEU A 7 -0.59 20.10 6.18
CA LEU A 7 -1.37 20.43 4.98
C LEU A 7 -2.11 21.74 5.20
N ASN A 8 -1.88 22.74 4.35
CA ASN A 8 -2.65 24.01 4.33
C ASN A 8 -2.79 24.71 5.71
N GLY A 9 -1.74 24.68 6.54
CA GLY A 9 -1.68 25.43 7.80
C GLY A 9 -2.47 24.87 8.99
N LYS A 10 -3.11 23.70 8.88
CA LYS A 10 -3.77 22.99 10.00
C LYS A 10 -3.36 21.52 10.03
N ILE A 11 -2.95 21.02 11.20
CA ILE A 11 -2.08 19.84 11.27
C ILE A 11 -2.28 19.06 12.57
N PHE A 12 -3.06 17.96 12.59
CA PHE A 12 -2.92 16.95 13.65
C PHE A 12 -3.35 15.57 13.13
N PHE A 13 -2.39 14.68 12.85
CA PHE A 13 -2.69 13.29 12.49
C PHE A 13 -1.68 12.31 13.05
N LEU A 14 -2.10 11.35 13.86
CA LEU A 14 -1.19 10.31 14.37
C LEU A 14 -0.82 9.34 13.24
N LEU A 15 0.44 8.93 13.20
CA LEU A 15 0.93 7.94 12.23
C LEU A 15 1.21 6.59 12.87
N GLN A 16 0.86 5.53 12.14
CA GLN A 16 1.24 4.16 12.48
C GLN A 16 1.70 3.43 11.22
N VAL A 17 2.83 2.72 11.32
CA VAL A 17 3.30 1.83 10.26
C VAL A 17 2.80 0.41 10.57
N ASN A 18 2.16 -0.22 9.58
CA ASN A 18 1.85 -1.64 9.63
C ASN A 18 2.27 -2.29 8.30
N ARG A 19 3.26 -3.20 8.37
CA ARG A 19 3.99 -3.72 7.21
C ARG A 19 4.55 -2.57 6.37
N HIS A 20 4.13 -2.43 5.11
CA HIS A 20 4.53 -1.34 4.20
C HIS A 20 3.54 -0.19 4.13
N VAL A 21 2.45 -0.19 4.91
CA VAL A 21 1.43 0.87 4.85
C VAL A 21 1.57 1.81 6.04
N LEU A 22 1.70 3.10 5.73
CA LEU A 22 1.68 4.19 6.70
C LEU A 22 0.26 4.74 6.80
N TYR A 23 -0.36 4.55 7.96
CA TYR A 23 -1.71 5.02 8.28
C TYR A 23 -1.64 6.38 8.95
N SER A 24 -2.54 7.28 8.57
CA SER A 24 -2.78 8.55 9.26
C SER A 24 -4.16 8.54 9.91
N TYR A 25 -4.25 8.98 11.16
CA TYR A 25 -5.49 9.03 11.93
C TYR A 25 -5.83 10.45 12.36
N GLN A 26 -7.11 10.81 12.37
CA GLN A 26 -7.59 12.12 12.87
C GLN A 26 -7.37 12.34 14.37
N ALA A 27 -7.20 11.27 15.14
CA ALA A 27 -7.02 11.26 16.58
C ALA A 27 -6.26 9.99 17.00
N CYS A 28 -5.74 9.96 18.22
CA CYS A 28 -5.03 8.79 18.73
C CYS A 28 -5.99 7.57 18.85
N PRO A 29 -5.73 6.46 18.15
CA PRO A 29 -6.60 5.27 18.19
C PRO A 29 -6.53 4.51 19.50
N ALA A 30 -5.48 4.71 20.31
CA ALA A 30 -5.41 4.15 21.67
C ALA A 30 -6.27 4.93 22.67
N GLU A 31 -6.56 6.21 22.40
CA GLU A 31 -7.27 7.11 23.31
C GLU A 31 -8.73 7.34 22.90
N SER A 32 -9.10 7.04 21.65
CA SER A 32 -10.44 7.27 21.14
C SER A 32 -10.94 6.14 20.24
N ASN A 33 -12.06 5.54 20.63
CA ASN A 33 -12.80 4.56 19.83
C ASN A 33 -13.39 5.15 18.53
N GLN A 34 -13.43 6.49 18.44
CA GLN A 34 -13.86 7.24 17.26
C GLN A 34 -12.69 7.62 16.35
N ALA A 35 -11.46 7.21 16.66
CA ALA A 35 -10.35 7.39 15.75
C ALA A 35 -10.68 6.70 14.41
N ARG A 36 -10.45 7.44 13.32
CA ARG A 36 -10.65 6.97 11.96
C ARG A 36 -9.39 7.20 11.17
N VAL A 37 -9.07 6.24 10.30
CA VAL A 37 -8.03 6.39 9.29
C VAL A 37 -8.53 7.43 8.29
N ILE A 38 -7.73 8.47 8.08
CA ILE A 38 -8.02 9.53 7.12
C ILE A 38 -7.14 9.45 5.88
N ASN A 39 -6.02 8.74 5.94
CA ASN A 39 -5.15 8.52 4.81
C ASN A 39 -4.33 7.23 4.99
N MET A 40 -3.96 6.63 3.86
CA MET A 40 -3.08 5.46 3.81
C MET A 40 -2.05 5.68 2.71
N LEU A 41 -0.77 5.48 3.03
CA LEU A 41 0.32 5.60 2.07
C LEU A 41 1.10 4.29 2.01
N ASP A 42 1.17 3.69 0.82
CA ASP A 42 2.03 2.52 0.56
C ASP A 42 3.48 2.99 0.40
N LEU A 43 4.33 2.61 1.34
CA LEU A 43 5.75 2.98 1.36
C LEU A 43 6.52 2.42 0.17
N ARG A 44 6.07 1.32 -0.45
CA ARG A 44 6.69 0.78 -1.67
C ARG A 44 6.49 1.71 -2.87
N LYS A 45 5.42 2.50 -2.85
CA LYS A 45 5.08 3.51 -3.86
C LYS A 45 5.61 4.88 -3.50
N THR A 46 6.68 4.95 -2.72
CA THR A 46 7.38 6.21 -2.43
C THR A 46 8.68 6.29 -3.21
N LYS A 47 8.89 7.43 -3.85
CA LYS A 47 10.11 7.77 -4.59
C LYS A 47 11.23 8.09 -3.62
N GLU A 48 10.93 8.92 -2.62
CA GLU A 48 11.93 9.47 -1.70
C GLU A 48 11.33 9.76 -0.33
N ILE A 49 12.11 9.55 0.73
CA ILE A 49 11.81 10.00 2.09
C ILE A 49 13.08 10.67 2.63
N LYS A 50 13.02 11.98 2.87
CA LYS A 50 14.22 12.78 3.23
C LYS A 50 13.93 13.87 4.25
N LEU A 51 14.96 14.29 4.97
CA LEU A 51 14.92 15.49 5.80
C LEU A 51 14.78 16.75 4.93
N VAL A 52 14.28 17.82 5.53
CA VAL A 52 14.25 19.14 4.92
C VAL A 52 15.37 19.97 5.56
N ASP A 53 16.40 20.30 4.78
CA ASP A 53 17.63 20.94 5.26
C ASP A 53 17.52 22.48 5.42
N GLU A 54 16.40 23.09 5.04
CA GLU A 54 16.20 24.55 5.00
C GLU A 54 15.87 25.17 6.38
N GLY A 55 16.67 24.85 7.42
CA GLY A 55 16.61 25.52 8.72
C GLY A 55 15.37 25.22 9.58
N ALA A 56 14.48 24.34 9.13
CA ALA A 56 13.27 23.96 9.84
C ALA A 56 13.46 22.63 10.59
N SER A 57 13.91 22.73 11.84
CA SER A 57 14.09 21.58 12.73
C SER A 57 12.84 20.72 12.82
N GLY A 58 13.01 19.40 12.69
CA GLY A 58 11.93 18.43 12.82
C GLY A 58 11.07 18.24 11.57
N LEU A 59 11.43 18.82 10.42
CA LEU A 59 10.73 18.59 9.16
C LEU A 59 11.36 17.48 8.31
N PHE A 60 10.50 16.72 7.64
CA PHE A 60 10.89 15.77 6.60
C PHE A 60 9.77 15.64 5.56
N CYS A 61 10.11 15.13 4.38
CA CYS A 61 9.20 14.97 3.26
C CYS A 61 9.09 13.50 2.85
N ILE A 62 7.88 13.07 2.49
CA ILE A 62 7.60 11.79 1.83
C ILE A 62 7.07 12.08 0.43
N VAL A 63 7.83 11.70 -0.60
CA VAL A 63 7.47 11.93 -2.00
C VAL A 63 6.94 10.62 -2.58
N PRO A 64 5.64 10.50 -2.88
CA PRO A 64 5.10 9.33 -3.55
C PRO A 64 5.56 9.27 -5.00
N VAL A 65 5.59 8.06 -5.57
CA VAL A 65 5.70 7.85 -7.01
C VAL A 65 4.41 8.35 -7.64
N SER A 66 4.51 9.30 -8.56
CA SER A 66 3.40 9.84 -9.34
C SER A 66 3.65 9.58 -10.83
N THR A 67 2.57 9.41 -11.60
CA THR A 67 2.63 9.12 -13.04
C THR A 67 3.25 10.25 -13.85
N ASP A 68 3.12 11.48 -13.37
CA ASP A 68 3.65 12.71 -13.95
C ASP A 68 4.90 13.24 -13.22
N GLY A 69 5.32 12.59 -12.13
CA GLY A 69 6.47 13.00 -11.31
C GLY A 69 6.27 14.29 -10.51
N ASN A 70 5.07 14.90 -10.55
CA ASN A 70 4.82 16.24 -10.02
C ASN A 70 4.14 16.27 -8.66
N HIS A 71 3.98 15.13 -7.99
CA HIS A 71 3.40 15.16 -6.65
C HIS A 71 4.29 15.98 -5.70
N PRO A 72 3.75 17.01 -5.02
CA PRO A 72 4.53 17.95 -4.20
C PRO A 72 5.11 17.34 -2.90
N GLY A 73 5.05 16.02 -2.76
CA GLY A 73 5.31 15.32 -1.51
C GLY A 73 4.31 15.63 -0.39
N TYR A 74 4.49 14.93 0.72
CA TYR A 74 3.83 15.21 1.99
C TYR A 74 4.87 15.78 2.95
N LEU A 75 4.65 17.02 3.39
CA LEU A 75 5.49 17.63 4.42
C LEU A 75 5.02 17.18 5.80
N MET A 76 5.98 16.71 6.59
CA MET A 76 5.76 16.07 7.87
C MET A 76 6.57 16.80 8.95
N ARG A 77 6.03 16.87 10.16
CA ARG A 77 6.66 17.54 11.31
C ARG A 77 6.70 16.60 12.52
N ALA A 78 7.90 16.45 13.07
CA ALA A 78 8.17 15.89 14.38
C ALA A 78 8.50 17.02 15.37
N ASP A 79 8.55 16.69 16.66
CA ASP A 79 8.82 17.68 17.71
C ASP A 79 10.29 18.14 17.68
N THR A 80 11.19 17.24 17.27
CA THR A 80 12.63 17.51 17.20
C THR A 80 13.26 17.00 15.90
N GLN A 81 14.42 17.55 15.56
CA GLN A 81 15.20 17.08 14.41
C GLN A 81 15.62 15.61 14.56
N ALA A 82 16.01 15.18 15.76
CA ALA A 82 16.37 13.80 16.04
C ALA A 82 15.19 12.84 15.78
N GLN A 83 13.99 13.23 16.18
CA GLN A 83 12.79 12.45 15.86
C GLN A 83 12.54 12.40 14.35
N ALA A 84 12.64 13.52 13.64
CA ALA A 84 12.49 13.51 12.18
C ALA A 84 13.52 12.59 11.50
N GLN A 85 14.77 12.59 11.97
CA GLN A 85 15.81 11.65 11.53
C GLN A 85 15.42 10.20 11.78
N GLU A 86 14.94 9.88 12.98
CA GLU A 86 14.48 8.53 13.32
C GLU A 86 13.34 8.07 12.42
N TRP A 87 12.37 8.95 12.14
CA TRP A 87 11.27 8.66 11.23
C TRP A 87 11.73 8.45 9.79
N VAL A 88 12.60 9.31 9.26
CA VAL A 88 13.18 9.14 7.92
C VAL A 88 13.93 7.81 7.83
N HIS A 89 14.76 7.49 8.82
CA HIS A 89 15.53 6.25 8.84
C HIS A 89 14.62 5.01 8.95
N GLY A 90 13.66 5.03 9.87
CA GLY A 90 12.72 3.93 10.09
C GLY A 90 11.83 3.65 8.89
N LEU A 91 11.28 4.70 8.27
CA LEU A 91 10.43 4.55 7.08
C LEU A 91 11.21 4.05 5.86
N ASN A 92 12.44 4.54 5.65
CA ASN A 92 13.31 4.03 4.58
C ASN A 92 13.68 2.56 4.81
N ARG A 93 14.02 2.18 6.04
CA ARG A 93 14.31 0.78 6.37
C ARG A 93 13.12 -0.13 6.09
N VAL A 94 11.91 0.26 6.49
CA VAL A 94 10.68 -0.51 6.20
C VAL A 94 10.46 -0.63 4.70
N ARG A 95 10.59 0.49 3.98
CA ARG A 95 10.46 0.53 2.51
C ARG A 95 11.44 -0.44 1.83
N GLU A 96 12.72 -0.40 2.17
CA GLU A 96 13.76 -1.26 1.60
C GLU A 96 13.51 -2.74 1.92
N GLN A 97 13.12 -3.06 3.15
CA GLN A 97 12.77 -4.43 3.56
C GLN A 97 11.57 -4.99 2.79
N GLU A 98 10.59 -4.16 2.47
CA GLU A 98 9.39 -4.61 1.76
C GLU A 98 9.61 -4.66 0.25
N ILE A 99 10.41 -3.74 -0.32
CA ILE A 99 10.83 -3.81 -1.73
C ILE A 99 11.66 -5.07 -1.97
N SER A 100 12.62 -5.40 -1.10
CA SER A 100 13.46 -6.59 -1.26
C SER A 100 12.70 -7.92 -1.14
N LYS A 101 11.59 -7.95 -0.41
CA LYS A 101 10.69 -9.13 -0.33
C LYS A 101 9.81 -9.30 -1.55
N THR A 102 9.59 -8.23 -2.32
CA THR A 102 8.78 -8.28 -3.52
C THR A 102 9.73 -8.51 -4.69
N PRO A 103 9.72 -9.66 -5.38
CA PRO A 103 10.46 -9.76 -6.63
C PRO A 103 9.93 -8.63 -7.51
N LEU A 104 10.81 -7.72 -7.92
CA LEU A 104 10.52 -6.85 -9.06
C LEU A 104 10.06 -7.80 -10.16
N GLU A 105 8.79 -7.74 -10.55
CA GLU A 105 8.35 -8.31 -11.81
C GLU A 105 9.16 -7.60 -12.88
N THR A 106 10.31 -8.20 -13.15
CA THR A 106 11.21 -7.82 -14.21
C THR A 106 10.43 -8.10 -15.45
N ASP A 107 10.19 -7.02 -16.20
CA ASP A 107 9.77 -6.97 -17.59
C ASP A 107 10.19 -8.25 -18.34
N ARG A 108 9.30 -9.24 -18.35
CA ARG A 108 9.44 -10.44 -19.17
C ARG A 108 8.49 -10.22 -20.33
N PRO A 109 8.97 -10.34 -21.59
CA PRO A 109 8.08 -10.24 -22.73
C PRO A 109 7.00 -11.30 -22.56
N VAL A 110 5.74 -10.89 -22.68
CA VAL A 110 4.58 -11.76 -22.75
C VAL A 110 4.77 -12.66 -23.98
N THR A 111 5.40 -13.82 -23.79
CA THR A 111 5.20 -14.95 -24.70
C THR A 111 3.77 -15.42 -24.48
N GLN A 112 2.90 -14.98 -25.38
CA GLN A 112 1.58 -15.53 -25.59
C GLN A 112 1.71 -17.05 -25.78
N THR A 113 1.18 -17.82 -24.85
CA THR A 113 0.67 -19.15 -25.16
C THR A 113 -0.58 -19.42 -24.34
N ALA A 114 -1.61 -19.82 -25.07
CA ALA A 114 -3.01 -19.81 -24.73
C ALA A 114 -3.44 -20.84 -23.68
N ASN A 115 -4.69 -20.66 -23.25
CA ASN A 115 -5.62 -21.61 -22.62
C ASN A 115 -5.56 -21.75 -21.10
N SER A 116 -6.34 -20.91 -20.41
CA SER A 116 -7.30 -21.44 -19.44
C SER A 116 -8.45 -20.45 -19.21
N CYS A 117 -9.65 -20.99 -19.38
CA CYS A 117 -10.93 -20.31 -19.56
C CYS A 117 -11.48 -19.79 -18.23
N CYS A 118 -12.05 -18.59 -18.25
CA CYS A 118 -12.84 -17.98 -17.16
C CYS A 118 -13.98 -18.90 -16.71
N SER A 119 -14.11 -19.10 -15.39
CA SER A 119 -15.16 -19.89 -14.74
C SER A 119 -16.54 -19.19 -14.71
N CYS A 120 -16.87 -18.44 -15.76
CA CYS A 120 -17.99 -17.51 -15.76
C CYS A 120 -19.02 -17.79 -16.86
N CYS A 121 -19.27 -19.05 -17.26
CA CYS A 121 -20.36 -19.43 -18.18
C CYS A 121 -20.72 -20.93 -18.09
N PHE A 122 -21.69 -21.34 -17.26
CA PHE A 122 -22.50 -22.56 -17.52
C PHE A 122 -23.69 -22.13 -18.41
N PRO A 123 -24.21 -22.90 -19.39
CA PRO A 123 -24.49 -24.34 -19.26
C PRO A 123 -24.26 -25.18 -20.54
N LYS A 124 -23.91 -26.47 -20.40
CA LYS A 124 -24.49 -27.57 -21.20
C LYS A 124 -23.96 -28.93 -20.73
N ARG A 125 -24.90 -29.75 -20.26
CA ARG A 125 -24.78 -31.20 -20.09
C ARG A 125 -24.21 -31.84 -21.37
N GLN A 126 -23.17 -32.64 -21.25
CA GLN A 126 -22.93 -33.76 -22.17
C GLN A 126 -22.66 -35.03 -21.37
N ARG A 127 -23.68 -35.88 -21.33
CA ARG A 127 -23.64 -37.30 -20.94
C ARG A 127 -22.84 -38.08 -21.98
N ARG A 128 -21.95 -38.98 -21.53
CA ARG A 128 -21.62 -40.31 -22.10
C ARG A 128 -21.08 -41.15 -20.92
N GLY A 129 -21.84 -42.10 -20.33
CA GLY A 129 -22.05 -43.51 -20.76
C GLY A 129 -20.96 -44.39 -20.11
N PRO A 130 -21.22 -45.61 -19.56
CA PRO A 130 -21.94 -46.69 -20.28
C PRO A 130 -22.80 -47.65 -19.41
N ALA A 131 -23.31 -48.71 -20.06
CA ALA A 131 -23.84 -49.98 -19.53
C ALA A 131 -25.37 -50.13 -19.32
N GLU A 132 -26.04 -50.56 -20.40
CA GLU A 132 -26.75 -51.85 -20.55
C GLU A 132 -27.89 -52.28 -19.59
N ARG A 133 -28.93 -52.87 -20.22
CA ARG A 133 -30.10 -53.65 -19.73
C ARG A 133 -31.33 -52.85 -19.31
N GLU A 134 -32.57 -53.13 -19.71
CA GLU A 134 -33.24 -53.84 -20.81
C GLU A 134 -34.75 -53.47 -20.62
N PRO A 135 -35.63 -53.63 -21.62
CA PRO A 135 -36.98 -53.05 -21.59
C PRO A 135 -37.99 -53.96 -20.87
N LEU A 136 -38.96 -53.37 -20.18
CA LEU A 136 -40.24 -54.05 -19.96
C LEU A 136 -41.41 -53.09 -20.21
N VAL A 137 -42.21 -53.50 -21.18
CA VAL A 137 -43.50 -52.96 -21.60
C VAL A 137 -44.57 -53.45 -20.62
N LYS A 138 -45.40 -52.53 -20.11
CA LYS A 138 -46.85 -52.46 -20.40
C LYS A 138 -47.44 -51.21 -19.76
#